data_AF-A0A2S8W7G6-F1
#
_entry.id   AF-A0A2S8W7G6-F1
#
_cell.length_a   1.000
_cell.length_b   1.000
_cell.length_c   1.000
_cell.angle_alpha   90.00
_cell.angle_beta   90.00
_cell.angle_gamma   90.00
#
_symmetry.space_group_name_H-M   'P 1'
#
loop_
_entity.id
_entity.type
_entity.pdbx_description
1 polymer ?
#
loop_
_entity_poly.entity_id
_entity_poly.type
_entity_poly.pdbx_seq_one_letter_code
_entity_poly.pdbx_strand_id
1 'polypeptide(L)'
;MDRRALIGLAALSTALVAEAAEASGKSEGGGAPANAYIPLPTATATILRRDGRRGVMTVEVGVDVADTALRTRADQSRPRLSAAYNEVVRLAGERLLPGAPPDVEWLSRALQAATDRVLGKPGAKLLLGTVMVV
;
A
#
# COMPACT_ATOMS: atom_id res chain seq x y z
N MET A 1 59.27 -7.64 -5.87
CA MET A 1 58.53 -8.87 -5.50
C MET A 1 57.84 -8.49 -4.21
N ASP A 2 56.51 -8.41 -4.10
CA ASP A 2 55.55 -9.44 -4.50
C ASP A 2 54.27 -8.89 -5.12
N ARG A 3 54.07 -9.25 -6.40
CA ARG A 3 52.91 -8.89 -7.25
C ARG A 3 51.79 -9.93 -7.10
N ARG A 4 51.85 -10.73 -6.02
CA ARG A 4 51.10 -11.98 -5.81
C ARG A 4 50.07 -11.91 -4.69
N ALA A 5 49.88 -10.74 -4.06
CA ALA A 5 48.89 -10.57 -3.01
C ALA A 5 47.48 -10.18 -3.52
N LEU A 6 47.27 -10.04 -4.84
CA LEU A 6 46.03 -9.50 -5.42
C LEU A 6 45.19 -10.53 -6.21
N ILE A 7 45.44 -11.83 -6.03
CA ILE A 7 44.63 -12.90 -6.66
C ILE A 7 44.24 -13.89 -5.57
N GLY A 8 43.20 -13.55 -4.79
CA GLY A 8 42.81 -14.40 -3.67
C GLY A 8 41.52 -14.03 -2.95
N LEU A 9 40.56 -13.38 -3.61
CA LEU A 9 39.22 -13.23 -3.05
C LEU A 9 38.14 -13.31 -4.15
N ALA A 10 38.17 -14.43 -4.87
CA ALA A 10 37.02 -14.89 -5.63
C ALA A 10 36.05 -15.64 -4.71
N ALA A 11 34.76 -15.41 -4.92
CA ALA A 11 33.62 -16.22 -4.49
C ALA A 11 33.20 -16.15 -3.00
N LEU A 12 32.36 -15.16 -2.69
CA LEU A 12 31.29 -15.29 -1.69
C LEU A 12 30.00 -14.67 -2.25
N SER A 13 29.42 -15.36 -3.23
CA SER A 13 28.04 -15.17 -3.67
C SER A 13 27.18 -16.26 -3.04
N THR A 14 26.62 -15.98 -1.88
CA THR A 14 25.50 -16.74 -1.32
C THR A 14 24.55 -15.82 -0.55
N ALA A 15 23.38 -15.62 -1.16
CA ALA A 15 22.08 -15.45 -0.52
C ALA A 15 21.95 -14.42 0.60
N LEU A 16 21.69 -13.16 0.22
CA LEU A 16 20.85 -12.29 1.05
C LEU A 16 19.41 -12.73 0.83
N VAL A 17 18.90 -13.49 1.80
CA VAL A 17 17.49 -13.83 1.95
C VAL A 17 16.71 -12.52 2.01
N ALA A 18 15.86 -12.29 1.02
CA ALA A 18 14.83 -11.27 1.10
C ALA A 18 13.84 -11.71 2.18
N GLU A 19 14.01 -11.17 3.38
CA GLU A 19 13.02 -11.30 4.44
C GLU A 19 11.79 -10.50 3.99
N ALA A 20 10.85 -11.20 3.36
CA ALA A 20 9.51 -10.70 3.14
C ALA A 20 8.87 -10.50 4.52
N ALA A 21 8.96 -9.28 5.03
CA ALA A 21 8.23 -8.84 6.20
C ALA A 21 6.72 -8.91 5.88
N GLU A 22 6.10 -10.07 6.16
CA GLU A 22 4.66 -10.21 6.24
C GLU A 22 4.17 -9.48 7.49
N ALA A 23 4.00 -8.17 7.39
CA ALA A 23 3.21 -7.39 8.33
C ALA A 23 1.72 -7.64 8.07
N SER A 24 1.24 -8.81 8.50
CA SER A 24 -0.19 -9.12 8.56
C SER A 24 -0.83 -8.35 9.72
N GLY A 25 -1.10 -7.06 9.49
CA GLY A 25 -1.97 -6.26 10.35
C GLY A 25 -3.42 -6.61 10.05
N LYS A 26 -3.97 -7.59 10.79
CA LYS A 26 -5.39 -7.94 10.71
C LYS A 26 -6.20 -6.85 11.43
N SER A 27 -6.68 -5.88 10.67
CA SER A 27 -7.70 -4.92 11.12
C SER A 27 -9.07 -5.61 11.02
N GLU A 28 -9.57 -6.12 12.15
CA GLU A 28 -10.92 -6.65 12.30
C GLU A 28 -11.91 -5.48 12.40
N GLY A 29 -12.44 -5.04 11.26
CA GLY A 29 -13.54 -4.08 11.12
C GLY A 29 -14.78 -4.76 10.55
N GLY A 30 -15.88 -4.70 11.28
CA GLY A 30 -17.04 -5.58 11.13
C GLY A 30 -17.84 -5.49 9.82
N GLY A 31 -18.40 -6.65 9.44
CA GLY A 31 -19.80 -6.74 9.02
C GLY A 31 -20.14 -6.46 7.55
N ALA A 32 -19.30 -6.83 6.59
CA ALA A 32 -19.77 -7.07 5.22
C ALA A 32 -20.16 -8.56 5.08
N PRO A 33 -21.18 -8.93 4.26
CA PRO A 33 -21.48 -10.33 4.00
C PRO A 33 -20.19 -11.04 3.57
N ALA A 34 -19.83 -12.12 4.26
CA ALA A 34 -18.50 -12.73 4.30
C ALA A 34 -17.89 -13.16 2.95
N ASN A 35 -18.58 -12.93 1.84
CA ASN A 35 -18.16 -13.35 0.50
C ASN A 35 -17.74 -12.21 -0.45
N ALA A 36 -17.85 -10.92 -0.09
CA ALA A 36 -17.59 -9.82 -1.04
C ALA A 36 -16.38 -8.92 -0.71
N TYR A 37 -15.83 -9.01 0.50
CA TYR A 37 -14.72 -8.16 0.96
C TYR A 37 -13.34 -8.75 0.65
N ILE A 38 -12.47 -7.95 0.03
CA ILE A 38 -11.07 -8.26 -0.22
C ILE A 38 -10.19 -7.30 0.59
N PRO A 39 -9.48 -7.77 1.63
CA PRO A 39 -8.51 -6.95 2.35
C PRO A 39 -7.27 -6.72 1.47
N LEU A 40 -6.80 -5.47 1.42
CA LEU A 40 -5.58 -5.10 0.73
C LEU A 40 -4.48 -4.72 1.71
N PRO A 41 -3.21 -4.83 1.31
CA PRO A 41 -2.09 -4.38 2.14
C PRO A 41 -2.23 -2.91 2.50
N THR A 42 -1.85 -2.57 3.72
CA THR A 42 -1.83 -1.20 4.22
C THR A 42 -0.88 -0.35 3.39
N ALA A 43 -1.34 0.82 2.94
CA ALA A 43 -0.54 1.75 2.16
C ALA A 43 0.08 2.81 3.08
N THR A 44 1.35 3.14 2.86
CA THR A 44 2.11 4.08 3.71
C THR A 44 2.79 5.17 2.90
N ALA A 45 2.83 6.39 3.42
CA ALA A 45 3.58 7.50 2.85
C ALA A 45 4.40 8.25 3.91
N THR A 46 5.52 8.83 3.49
CA THR A 46 6.28 9.76 4.32
C THR A 46 5.64 11.14 4.26
N ILE A 47 5.48 11.79 5.41
CA ILE A 47 4.91 13.14 5.52
C ILE A 47 5.84 14.08 6.29
N LEU A 48 5.63 15.38 6.17
CA LEU A 48 6.32 16.37 7.01
C LEU A 48 5.44 16.72 8.20
N ARG A 49 5.98 16.59 9.41
CA ARG A 49 5.28 16.94 10.64
C ARG A 49 5.48 18.40 11.00
N ARG A 50 4.68 18.89 11.94
CA ARG A 50 4.76 20.27 12.46
C ARG A 50 6.14 20.64 13.01
N ASP A 51 6.87 19.67 13.57
CA ASP A 51 8.23 19.82 14.10
C ASP A 51 9.32 19.82 13.01
N GLY A 52 8.94 19.75 11.73
CA GLY A 52 9.87 19.66 10.59
C GLY A 52 10.51 18.29 10.42
N ARG A 53 10.16 17.29 11.25
CA ARG A 53 10.65 15.92 11.11
C ARG A 53 9.77 15.14 10.15
N ARG A 54 10.34 14.06 9.60
CA ARG A 54 9.59 13.11 8.78
C ARG A 54 8.71 12.24 9.67
N GLY A 55 7.44 12.13 9.31
CA GLY A 55 6.46 11.24 9.90
C GLY A 55 5.99 10.18 8.89
N VAL A 56 5.10 9.30 9.35
CA VAL A 56 4.49 8.28 8.50
C VAL A 56 2.98 8.43 8.54
N MET A 57 2.37 8.45 7.35
CA MET A 57 0.94 8.30 7.17
C MET A 57 0.63 6.86 6.76
N THR A 58 -0.29 6.22 7.45
CA THR A 58 -0.71 4.83 7.24
C THR A 58 -2.20 4.82 6.90
N VAL A 59 -2.56 4.11 5.83
CA VAL A 59 -3.92 4.03 5.30
C VAL A 59 -4.29 2.56 5.12
N GLU A 60 -5.26 2.09 5.89
CA GLU A 60 -5.86 0.76 5.73
C GLU A 60 -7.01 0.83 4.73
N VAL A 61 -6.99 -0.10 3.78
CA VAL A 61 -7.93 -0.14 2.65
C VAL A 61 -8.37 -1.57 2.37
N GLY A 62 -9.63 -1.69 1.97
CA GLY A 62 -10.18 -2.91 1.41
C GLY A 62 -11.11 -2.59 0.26
N VAL A 63 -11.48 -3.62 -0.50
CA VAL A 63 -12.39 -3.47 -1.63
C VAL A 63 -13.53 -4.45 -1.47
N ASP A 64 -14.75 -3.94 -1.54
CA ASP A 64 -15.98 -4.73 -1.58
C ASP A 64 -16.45 -4.90 -3.02
N VAL A 65 -16.61 -6.16 -3.45
CA VAL A 65 -17.00 -6.54 -4.80
C VAL A 65 -18.16 -7.53 -4.79
N ALA A 66 -19.35 -7.04 -5.16
CA ALA A 66 -20.55 -7.85 -5.26
C ALA A 66 -20.51 -8.87 -6.43
N ASP A 67 -19.96 -8.48 -7.59
CA ASP A 67 -19.87 -9.32 -8.81
C ASP A 67 -18.75 -10.37 -8.69
N THR A 68 -19.08 -11.65 -8.83
CA THR A 68 -18.11 -12.76 -8.74
C THR A 68 -17.03 -12.71 -9.82
N ALA A 69 -17.34 -12.27 -11.04
CA ALA A 69 -16.35 -12.16 -12.11
C ALA A 69 -15.39 -10.98 -11.88
N LEU A 70 -15.92 -9.87 -11.35
CA LEU A 70 -15.12 -8.71 -10.97
C LEU A 70 -14.21 -9.04 -9.77
N ARG A 71 -14.70 -9.86 -8.83
CA ARG A 71 -13.95 -10.32 -7.66
C ARG A 71 -12.71 -11.13 -8.06
N THR A 72 -12.86 -12.11 -8.94
CA THR A 72 -11.71 -12.89 -9.44
C THR A 72 -10.66 -11.99 -10.11
N ARG A 73 -11.10 -10.97 -10.85
CA ARG A 73 -10.19 -9.98 -11.44
C ARG A 73 -9.50 -9.12 -10.37
N ALA A 74 -10.23 -8.71 -9.33
CA ALA A 74 -9.66 -7.94 -8.22
C ALA A 74 -8.61 -8.77 -7.47
N ASP A 75 -8.88 -10.05 -7.21
CA ASP A 75 -7.92 -10.98 -6.62
C ASP A 75 -6.67 -11.17 -7.49
N GLN A 76 -6.84 -11.37 -8.79
CA GLN A 76 -5.72 -11.45 -9.75
C GLN A 76 -4.95 -10.13 -9.90
N SER A 77 -5.58 -9.00 -9.55
CA SER A 77 -5.01 -7.65 -9.68
C SER A 77 -4.52 -7.08 -8.35
N ARG A 78 -4.48 -7.87 -7.27
CA ARG A 78 -4.03 -7.41 -5.94
C ARG A 78 -2.69 -6.67 -5.97
N PRO A 79 -1.62 -7.16 -6.64
CA PRO A 79 -0.35 -6.43 -6.68
C PRO A 79 -0.47 -5.07 -7.39
N ARG A 80 -1.33 -4.97 -8.41
CA ARG A 80 -1.57 -3.73 -9.16
C ARG A 80 -2.40 -2.73 -8.35
N LEU A 81 -3.40 -3.22 -7.62
CA LEU A 81 -4.18 -2.41 -6.67
C LEU A 81 -3.27 -1.84 -5.59
N SER A 82 -2.42 -2.67 -4.98
CA SER A 82 -1.45 -2.22 -3.97
C SER A 82 -0.51 -1.14 -4.52
N ALA A 83 0.03 -1.31 -5.72
CA ALA A 83 0.89 -0.31 -6.35
C ALA A 83 0.14 1.02 -6.60
N ALA A 84 -1.09 0.94 -7.11
CA ALA A 84 -1.91 2.12 -7.37
C ALA A 84 -2.28 2.86 -6.07
N TYR A 85 -2.55 2.14 -4.99
CA TYR A 85 -2.89 2.71 -3.70
C TYR A 85 -1.69 3.36 -3.03
N ASN A 86 -0.52 2.71 -3.07
CA ASN A 86 0.72 3.31 -2.59
C ASN A 86 1.02 4.63 -3.29
N GLU A 87 0.77 4.71 -4.60
CA GLU A 87 0.97 5.95 -5.35
C GLU A 87 -0.02 7.05 -4.93
N VAL A 88 -1.30 6.73 -4.75
CA VAL A 88 -2.30 7.70 -4.27
C VAL A 88 -1.97 8.19 -2.85
N VAL A 89 -1.56 7.28 -1.96
CA VAL A 89 -1.20 7.60 -0.58
C VAL A 89 0.09 8.42 -0.53
N ARG A 90 1.07 8.14 -1.41
CA ARG A 90 2.26 8.99 -1.60
C ARG A 90 1.88 10.42 -1.97
N LEU A 91 1.02 10.59 -2.98
CA LEU A 91 0.51 11.90 -3.40
C LEU A 91 -0.28 12.60 -2.28
N ALA A 92 -1.06 11.85 -1.51
CA ALA A 92 -1.77 12.38 -0.34
C ALA A 92 -0.77 12.96 0.68
N GLY A 93 0.32 12.24 0.94
CA GLY A 93 1.35 12.67 1.88
C GLY A 93 2.12 13.91 1.41
N GLU A 94 2.36 14.04 0.11
CA GLU A 94 3.00 15.23 -0.49
C GLU A 94 2.13 16.48 -0.43
N ARG A 95 0.80 16.30 -0.45
CA ARG A 95 -0.18 17.39 -0.36
C ARG A 95 -0.50 17.77 1.08
N LEU A 96 -0.10 16.96 2.05
CA LEU A 96 -0.42 17.17 3.46
C LEU A 96 0.36 18.35 4.02
N LEU A 97 -0.36 19.35 4.54
CA LEU A 97 0.28 20.45 5.25
C LEU A 97 0.85 19.97 6.59
N PRO A 98 2.00 20.48 7.04
CA PRO A 98 2.60 20.07 8.31
C PRO A 98 1.67 20.26 9.50
N GLY A 99 1.31 19.15 10.16
CA GLY A 99 0.39 19.15 11.32
C GLY A 99 -1.09 19.36 10.97
N ALA A 100 -1.46 19.38 9.69
CA ALA A 100 -2.86 19.33 9.26
C ALA A 100 -3.37 17.87 9.24
N PRO A 101 -4.68 17.65 9.46
CA PRO A 101 -5.28 16.34 9.24
C PRO A 101 -5.29 15.97 7.75
N PRO A 102 -5.22 14.68 7.40
CA PRO A 102 -5.33 14.23 6.02
C PRO A 102 -6.73 14.51 5.45
N ASP A 103 -6.78 14.92 4.18
CA ASP A 103 -8.03 15.10 3.44
C ASP A 103 -8.57 13.73 3.01
N VAL A 104 -9.40 13.14 3.87
CA VAL A 104 -10.00 11.80 3.67
C VAL A 104 -10.97 11.80 2.49
N GLU A 105 -11.63 12.93 2.22
CA GLU A 105 -12.62 13.06 1.16
C GLU A 105 -11.96 13.11 -0.23
N TRP A 106 -10.81 13.78 -0.35
CA TRP A 106 -9.98 13.66 -1.54
C TRP A 106 -9.38 12.24 -1.68
N LEU A 107 -8.87 11.68 -0.58
CA LEU A 107 -8.22 10.37 -0.57
C LEU A 107 -9.18 9.25 -1.01
N SER A 108 -10.42 9.24 -0.50
CA SER A 108 -11.45 8.26 -0.84
C SER A 108 -11.77 8.28 -2.34
N ARG A 109 -11.96 9.47 -2.91
CA ARG A 109 -12.24 9.65 -4.34
C ARG A 109 -11.06 9.23 -5.22
N ALA A 110 -9.84 9.59 -4.81
CA ALA A 110 -8.63 9.24 -5.55
C ALA A 110 -8.37 7.72 -5.56
N LEU A 111 -8.55 7.06 -4.41
CA LEU A 111 -8.41 5.61 -4.28
C LEU A 111 -9.52 4.84 -5.00
N GLN A 112 -10.76 5.34 -4.96
CA GLN A 112 -11.86 4.77 -5.74
C GLN A 112 -11.56 4.85 -7.25
N ALA A 113 -11.14 6.02 -7.73
CA ALA A 113 -10.76 6.19 -9.13
C ALA A 113 -9.57 5.30 -9.55
N ALA A 114 -8.60 5.09 -8.65
CA ALA A 114 -7.51 4.14 -8.86
C ALA A 114 -8.02 2.70 -8.97
N THR A 115 -8.98 2.32 -8.12
CA THR A 115 -9.64 1.00 -8.15
C THR A 115 -10.33 0.76 -9.48
N ASP A 116 -11.17 1.71 -9.92
CA ASP A 116 -11.90 1.61 -11.18
C ASP A 116 -10.95 1.52 -12.39
N ARG A 117 -9.83 2.26 -12.35
CA ARG A 117 -8.78 2.21 -13.39
C ARG A 117 -8.10 0.84 -13.45
N VAL A 118 -7.77 0.24 -12.32
CA VAL A 118 -7.09 -1.06 -12.26
C VAL A 118 -8.03 -2.19 -12.70
N LEU A 119 -9.31 -2.13 -12.33
CA LEU A 119 -10.28 -3.17 -12.65
C LEU A 119 -10.90 -3.01 -14.05
N GLY A 120 -10.80 -1.83 -14.63
CA GLY A 120 -11.25 -1.48 -15.98
C GLY A 120 -12.77 -1.33 -16.12
N LYS A 121 -13.52 -1.45 -15.02
CA LYS A 121 -14.96 -1.22 -14.95
C LYS A 121 -15.34 -0.74 -13.55
N PRO A 122 -16.33 0.16 -13.42
CA PRO A 122 -16.90 0.51 -12.12
C PRO A 122 -17.66 -0.68 -11.54
N GLY A 123 -17.72 -0.78 -10.21
CA GLY A 123 -18.48 -1.83 -9.51
C GLY A 123 -17.81 -2.40 -8.27
N ALA A 124 -16.55 -2.03 -8.02
CA ALA A 124 -15.87 -2.25 -6.77
C ALA A 124 -16.07 -1.03 -5.86
N LYS A 125 -16.42 -1.24 -4.58
CA LYS A 125 -16.49 -0.17 -3.59
C LYS A 125 -15.24 -0.19 -2.73
N LEU A 126 -14.52 0.93 -2.71
CA LEU A 126 -13.44 1.12 -1.75
C LEU A 126 -14.00 1.26 -0.34
N LEU A 127 -13.40 0.55 0.60
CA LEU A 127 -13.60 0.70 2.03
C LEU A 127 -12.31 1.24 2.65
N LEU A 128 -12.44 2.34 3.39
CA LEU A 128 -11.37 2.90 4.20
C LEU A 128 -11.52 2.39 5.63
N GLY A 129 -10.45 1.82 6.17
CA GLY A 129 -10.35 1.45 7.58
C GLY A 129 -9.83 2.63 8.38
N THR A 130 -8.57 2.52 8.81
CA THR A 130 -7.88 3.55 9.58
C THR A 130 -7.02 4.44 8.69
N VAL A 131 -7.05 5.75 8.94
CA VAL A 131 -6.09 6.72 8.41
C VAL A 131 -5.37 7.36 9.60
N MET A 132 -4.08 7.11 9.72
CA MET A 132 -3.27 7.57 10.85
C MET A 132 -2.03 8.31 10.37
N VAL A 133 -1.64 9.34 11.10
CA VAL A 133 -0.43 10.13 10.86
C VAL A 133 0.37 10.21 12.16
N VAL A 134 1.66 9.84 12.12
CA VAL A 134 2.57 9.74 13.28
C VAL A 134 3.88 10.47 13.06
#